data_AF-A0A5D0TUQ4-F1
#
_entry.id   AF-A0A5D0TUQ4-F1
#
_cell.length_a   1.000
_cell.length_b   1.000
_cell.length_c   1.000
_cell.angle_alpha   90.00
_cell.angle_beta   90.00
_cell.angle_gamma   90.00
#
_symmetry.space_group_name_H-M   'P 1'
#
loop_
_entity.id
_entity.type
_entity.pdbx_description
1 polymer ?
#
loop_
_entity_poly.entity_id
_entity_poly.type
_entity_poly.pdbx_seq_one_letter_code
_entity_poly.pdbx_strand_id
1 'polypeptide(L)'
;MPQPVITCEGAAAAAMMPACSLLRRLLVNRVGVLFGVSLVVFLAGCGSGGGSGKTREVSRADYGDRWPLTVPAGTLRCDGADGVGAVTITVDGATYAVNGTAKSDGRYRDLTEIWAADPQVPGLRVPADALTEDGLRLCG
;
A
#
# COMPACT_ATOMS: atom_id res chain seq x y z
N MET A 1 -23.59 -18.77 27.06
CA MET A 1 -22.28 -19.37 26.75
C MET A 1 -21.26 -18.25 26.57
N PRO A 2 -20.44 -17.95 27.58
CA PRO A 2 -19.41 -16.91 27.48
C PRO A 2 -18.10 -17.45 26.89
N GLN A 3 -17.49 -16.68 25.98
CA GLN A 3 -16.19 -16.95 25.34
C GLN A 3 -15.03 -16.59 26.29
N PRO A 4 -13.88 -17.29 26.24
CA PRO A 4 -12.73 -17.00 27.08
C PRO A 4 -11.98 -15.74 26.60
N VAL A 5 -11.72 -14.84 27.55
CA VAL A 5 -10.84 -13.68 27.41
C VAL A 5 -9.38 -14.15 27.44
N ILE A 6 -8.62 -13.85 26.38
CA ILE A 6 -7.16 -14.06 26.37
C ILE A 6 -6.52 -12.88 27.10
N THR A 7 -6.13 -13.11 28.35
CA THR A 7 -5.29 -12.23 29.14
C THR A 7 -3.84 -12.37 28.68
N CYS A 8 -3.22 -11.27 28.22
CA CYS A 8 -1.76 -11.20 28.11
C CYS A 8 -1.21 -10.81 29.49
N GLU A 9 -1.02 -11.82 30.34
CA GLU A 9 -0.33 -11.68 31.62
C GLU A 9 1.19 -11.65 31.36
N GLY A 10 1.86 -10.66 31.93
CA GLY A 10 3.23 -10.31 31.60
C GLY A 10 4.30 -11.20 32.21
N ALA A 11 5.49 -11.11 31.61
CA ALA A 11 6.78 -11.34 32.27
C ALA A 11 7.72 -10.23 31.73
N ALA A 12 7.88 -9.12 32.43
CA ALA A 12 8.79 -8.91 33.56
C ALA A 12 10.26 -8.83 33.16
N ALA A 13 10.78 -7.61 33.06
CA ALA A 13 12.07 -7.14 33.61
C ALA A 13 12.27 -5.70 33.11
N ALA A 14 11.90 -4.70 33.90
CA ALA A 14 12.76 -4.09 34.91
C ALA A 14 13.91 -3.26 34.30
N ALA A 15 13.75 -1.95 34.45
CA ALA A 15 14.73 -1.04 35.06
C ALA A 15 15.05 0.22 34.24
N MET A 16 15.04 1.32 34.99
CA MET A 16 15.75 2.58 34.78
C MET A 16 15.05 3.66 33.95
N MET A 17 14.25 4.41 34.72
CA MET A 17 13.96 5.83 34.67
C MET A 17 15.05 6.76 34.09
N PRO A 18 14.67 7.98 33.68
CA PRO A 18 15.46 8.88 32.85
C PRO A 18 16.45 9.69 33.68
N ALA A 19 17.72 9.73 33.26
CA ALA A 19 18.66 10.73 33.73
C ALA A 19 18.60 11.95 32.81
N CYS A 20 17.64 12.84 33.09
CA CYS A 20 17.84 14.26 32.85
C CYS A 20 19.01 14.69 33.76
N SER A 21 20.21 14.84 33.21
CA SER A 21 21.36 15.36 33.95
C SER A 21 22.19 16.21 33.00
N LEU A 22 21.94 17.51 33.12
CA LEU A 22 22.78 18.60 32.65
C LEU A 22 24.23 18.34 33.04
N LEU A 23 25.15 18.24 32.07
CA LEU A 23 26.51 18.73 32.26
C LEU A 23 27.06 19.33 30.97
N ARG A 24 26.76 20.62 30.85
CA ARG A 24 27.50 21.60 30.05
C ARG A 24 28.86 21.83 30.72
N ARG A 25 29.96 21.44 30.08
CA ARG A 25 31.36 21.94 30.27
C ARG A 25 32.22 21.28 29.20
N LEU A 26 32.46 21.97 28.09
CA LEU A 26 33.70 22.70 27.79
C LEU A 26 34.94 21.79 27.81
N LEU A 27 35.49 21.53 26.63
CA LEU A 27 36.89 21.25 26.24
C LEU A 27 36.78 20.78 24.76
N VAL A 28 36.69 21.67 23.78
CA VAL A 28 37.84 22.24 23.04
C VAL A 28 38.91 21.19 22.71
N ASN A 29 39.17 21.04 21.40
CA ASN A 29 40.31 20.37 20.76
C ASN A 29 40.36 18.84 20.89
N ARG A 30 40.47 18.08 19.79
CA ARG A 30 41.49 18.25 18.74
C ARG A 30 40.95 17.94 17.35
N VAL A 31 40.90 18.96 16.51
CA VAL A 31 41.02 18.79 15.06
C VAL A 31 42.45 18.33 14.79
N GLY A 32 42.64 17.16 14.19
CA GLY A 32 43.95 16.72 13.75
C GLY A 32 44.05 15.25 13.34
N VAL A 33 44.24 15.07 12.03
CA VAL A 33 44.96 13.96 11.38
C VAL A 33 44.11 12.80 10.82
N LEU A 34 43.68 13.02 9.57
CA LEU A 34 44.03 12.24 8.36
C LEU A 34 44.02 10.71 8.47
N PHE A 35 43.00 10.07 7.88
CA PHE A 35 43.04 8.87 7.01
C PHE A 35 41.62 8.81 6.40
N GLY A 36 41.36 9.22 5.16
CA GLY A 36 41.80 8.51 3.96
C GLY A 36 40.94 7.26 3.80
N VAL A 37 39.90 7.33 2.94
CA VAL A 37 38.87 6.31 2.64
C VAL A 37 37.65 6.34 3.59
N SER A 38 36.75 7.31 3.40
CA SER A 38 35.42 7.28 4.03
C SER A 38 34.41 6.72 3.04
N LEU A 39 34.06 5.47 3.26
CA LEU A 39 32.91 4.73 2.73
C LEU A 39 31.69 5.65 2.66
N VAL A 40 31.22 5.96 1.45
CA VAL A 40 29.96 6.71 1.28
C VAL A 40 28.83 5.82 1.79
N VAL A 41 28.25 6.26 2.90
CA VAL A 41 27.12 5.64 3.60
C VAL A 41 25.96 5.50 2.62
N PHE A 42 25.61 4.25 2.29
CA PHE A 42 24.34 3.91 1.66
C PHE A 42 23.21 4.30 2.62
N LEU A 43 22.49 5.38 2.31
CA LEU A 43 21.24 5.70 2.97
C LEU A 43 20.20 4.64 2.56
N ALA A 44 20.05 3.61 3.38
CA ALA A 44 18.91 2.71 3.36
C ALA A 44 17.65 3.48 3.80
N GLY A 45 16.91 4.03 2.84
CA GLY A 45 15.56 4.54 3.06
C GLY A 45 14.55 3.42 2.89
N CYS A 46 14.18 2.73 3.98
CA CYS A 46 13.00 1.87 3.99
C CYS A 46 11.80 2.70 4.47
N GLY A 47 10.80 2.87 3.59
CA GLY A 47 9.63 3.72 3.82
C GLY A 47 8.75 3.20 4.96
N SER A 48 8.43 4.09 5.90
CA SER A 48 7.45 3.84 6.96
C SER A 48 6.03 3.82 6.40
N GLY A 49 5.30 2.75 6.70
CA GLY A 49 3.92 2.52 6.29
C GLY A 49 2.92 3.50 6.90
N GLY A 50 1.93 3.85 6.08
CA GLY A 50 0.71 4.53 6.50
C GLY A 50 -0.49 3.89 5.78
N GLY A 51 -1.37 3.24 6.54
CA GLY A 51 -2.67 2.69 6.10
C GLY A 51 -2.57 1.55 5.07
N SER A 52 -2.59 0.30 5.54
CA SER A 52 -2.35 -0.91 4.73
C SER A 52 -3.49 -1.28 3.77
N GLY A 53 -3.88 -0.39 2.87
CA GLY A 53 -4.47 -0.81 1.61
C GLY A 53 -3.37 -1.50 0.80
N LYS A 54 -3.46 -2.80 0.57
CA LYS A 54 -2.44 -3.51 -0.21
C LYS A 54 -2.55 -3.10 -1.67
N THR A 55 -1.43 -2.73 -2.29
CA THR A 55 -1.34 -2.24 -3.66
C THR A 55 -0.52 -3.17 -4.54
N ARG A 56 -0.82 -3.17 -5.85
CA ARG A 56 -0.07 -3.89 -6.88
C ARG A 56 -0.17 -3.15 -8.22
N GLU A 57 0.94 -3.02 -8.93
CA GLU A 57 0.92 -2.55 -10.32
C GLU A 57 0.38 -3.65 -11.24
N VAL A 58 -0.51 -3.26 -12.14
CA VAL A 58 -1.17 -4.14 -13.11
C VAL A 58 -1.19 -3.49 -14.48
N SER A 59 -1.08 -4.30 -15.52
CA SER A 59 -0.97 -3.83 -16.90
C SER A 59 -1.70 -4.75 -17.85
N ARG A 60 -1.96 -4.27 -19.07
CA ARG A 60 -2.53 -5.09 -20.15
C ARG A 60 -1.74 -6.37 -20.40
N ALA A 61 -0.41 -6.35 -20.21
CA ALA A 61 0.43 -7.53 -20.39
C ALA A 61 0.10 -8.66 -19.40
N ASP A 62 -0.37 -8.33 -18.18
CA ASP A 62 -0.72 -9.33 -17.16
C ASP A 62 -2.03 -10.07 -17.46
N TYR A 63 -2.93 -9.45 -18.24
CA TYR A 63 -4.29 -9.96 -18.47
C TYR A 63 -4.57 -10.35 -19.93
N GLY A 64 -3.79 -9.83 -20.89
CA GLY A 64 -4.04 -9.99 -22.31
C GLY A 64 -5.42 -9.45 -22.71
N ASP A 65 -6.21 -10.25 -23.41
CA ASP A 65 -7.56 -9.89 -23.87
C ASP A 65 -8.57 -9.69 -22.73
N ARG A 66 -8.24 -10.13 -21.51
CA ARG A 66 -9.06 -9.90 -20.31
C ARG A 66 -8.84 -8.54 -19.66
N TRP A 67 -7.95 -7.71 -20.20
CA TRP A 67 -7.69 -6.38 -19.67
C TRP A 67 -8.89 -5.45 -19.89
N PRO A 68 -9.58 -4.99 -18.83
CA PRO A 68 -10.85 -4.31 -19.00
C PRO A 68 -10.73 -2.81 -19.26
N LEU A 69 -9.52 -2.25 -19.35
CA LEU A 69 -9.33 -0.80 -19.38
C LEU A 69 -8.74 -0.30 -20.71
N THR A 70 -9.10 0.91 -21.11
CA THR A 70 -8.56 1.55 -22.32
C THR A 70 -7.10 1.94 -22.15
N VAL A 71 -6.70 2.26 -20.91
CA VAL A 71 -5.33 2.61 -20.50
C VAL A 71 -4.42 1.39 -20.42
N PRO A 72 -3.09 1.53 -20.57
CA PRO A 72 -2.20 0.37 -20.63
C PRO A 72 -1.87 -0.26 -19.26
N ALA A 73 -1.94 0.51 -18.17
CA ALA A 73 -1.57 0.06 -16.83
C ALA A 73 -2.19 0.95 -15.73
N GLY A 74 -2.12 0.49 -14.49
CA GLY A 74 -2.51 1.25 -13.31
C GLY A 74 -2.09 0.58 -12.00
N THR A 75 -2.31 1.27 -10.89
CA THR A 75 -2.04 0.74 -9.55
C THR A 75 -3.34 0.24 -8.92
N LEU A 76 -3.49 -1.09 -8.81
CA LEU A 76 -4.60 -1.75 -8.15
C LEU A 76 -4.42 -1.67 -6.63
N ARG A 77 -5.52 -1.49 -5.89
CA ARG A 77 -5.51 -1.36 -4.45
C ARG A 77 -6.77 -1.95 -3.84
N CYS A 78 -6.65 -2.57 -2.68
CA CYS A 78 -7.77 -3.04 -1.89
C CYS A 78 -7.78 -2.37 -0.51
N ASP A 79 -8.90 -1.75 -0.15
CA ASP A 79 -9.19 -1.31 1.21
C ASP A 79 -10.17 -2.27 1.86
N GLY A 80 -9.66 -3.13 2.74
CA GLY A 80 -10.44 -4.17 3.40
C GLY A 80 -9.55 -5.26 3.99
N ALA A 81 -10.17 -6.37 4.37
CA ALA A 81 -9.53 -7.52 5.02
C ALA A 81 -10.28 -8.82 4.67
N ASP A 82 -9.63 -9.97 4.85
CA ASP A 82 -10.24 -11.31 4.72
C ASP A 82 -10.91 -11.54 3.34
N GLY A 83 -10.23 -11.11 2.28
CA GLY A 83 -10.70 -11.22 0.89
C GLY A 83 -11.90 -10.31 0.53
N VAL A 84 -12.29 -9.40 1.42
CA VAL A 84 -13.45 -8.51 1.25
C VAL A 84 -13.00 -7.06 1.38
N GLY A 85 -13.36 -6.21 0.41
CA GLY A 85 -13.02 -4.79 0.48
C GLY A 85 -13.42 -3.96 -0.74
N ALA A 86 -13.11 -2.67 -0.66
CA ALA A 86 -13.23 -1.75 -1.79
C ALA A 86 -12.00 -1.90 -2.69
N VAL A 87 -12.24 -2.35 -3.93
CA VAL A 87 -11.18 -2.47 -4.94
C VAL A 87 -11.18 -1.22 -5.80
N THR A 88 -10.00 -0.59 -5.93
CA THR A 88 -9.80 0.62 -6.72
C THR A 88 -8.58 0.48 -7.62
N ILE A 89 -8.56 1.22 -8.73
CA ILE A 89 -7.37 1.36 -9.57
C ILE A 89 -7.05 2.84 -9.75
N THR A 90 -5.77 3.19 -9.60
CA THR A 90 -5.28 4.56 -9.84
C THR A 90 -4.53 4.62 -11.17
N VAL A 91 -4.89 5.57 -12.01
CA VAL A 91 -4.31 5.82 -13.33
C VAL A 91 -4.17 7.33 -13.50
N ASP A 92 -2.97 7.79 -13.87
CA ASP A 92 -2.69 9.22 -14.13
C ASP A 92 -3.18 10.18 -13.02
N GLY A 93 -3.10 9.73 -11.75
CA GLY A 93 -3.52 10.50 -10.58
C GLY A 93 -5.03 10.45 -10.26
N ALA A 94 -5.84 9.78 -11.08
CA ALA A 94 -7.26 9.56 -10.83
C ALA A 94 -7.53 8.14 -10.32
N THR A 95 -8.36 8.02 -9.27
CA THR A 95 -8.74 6.72 -8.69
C THR A 95 -10.17 6.34 -9.08
N TYR A 96 -10.33 5.13 -9.62
CA TYR A 96 -11.58 4.60 -10.12
C TYR A 96 -12.07 3.43 -9.26
N ALA A 97 -13.37 3.36 -9.01
CA ALA A 97 -14.01 2.24 -8.33
C ALA A 97 -14.08 1.02 -9.26
N VAL A 98 -13.41 -0.07 -8.91
CA VAL A 98 -13.42 -1.32 -9.71
C VAL A 98 -14.62 -2.21 -9.35
N ASN A 99 -15.03 -2.24 -8.07
CA ASN A 99 -16.14 -3.05 -7.60
C ASN A 99 -17.28 -2.24 -6.96
N GLY A 100 -18.40 -2.91 -6.67
CA GLY A 100 -19.59 -2.28 -6.08
C GLY A 100 -19.33 -1.68 -4.70
N THR A 101 -18.46 -2.28 -3.89
CA THR A 101 -18.07 -1.76 -2.57
C THR A 101 -17.35 -0.42 -2.70
N ALA A 102 -16.38 -0.31 -3.61
CA ALA A 102 -15.71 0.95 -3.90
C ALA A 102 -16.66 1.98 -4.51
N LYS A 103 -17.60 1.56 -5.36
CA LYS A 103 -18.59 2.47 -5.95
C LYS A 103 -19.53 3.07 -4.89
N SER A 104 -19.95 2.25 -3.93
CA SER A 104 -20.87 2.65 -2.84
C SER A 104 -20.24 3.66 -1.87
N ASP A 105 -18.92 3.71 -1.80
CA ASP A 105 -18.17 4.68 -0.99
C ASP A 105 -18.29 6.13 -1.52
N GLY A 106 -18.57 6.31 -2.81
CA GLY A 106 -18.90 7.61 -3.41
C GLY A 106 -17.74 8.60 -3.57
N ARG A 107 -16.51 8.24 -3.18
CA ARG A 107 -15.31 9.10 -3.31
C ARG A 107 -14.52 8.89 -4.60
N TYR A 108 -14.74 7.78 -5.30
CA TYR A 108 -13.96 7.40 -6.48
C TYR A 108 -14.71 7.66 -7.78
N ARG A 109 -13.97 7.83 -8.88
CA ARG A 109 -14.54 7.97 -10.21
C ARG A 109 -15.17 6.66 -10.69
N ASP A 110 -16.10 6.76 -11.62
CA ASP A 110 -16.75 5.58 -12.20
C ASP A 110 -15.82 4.93 -13.24
N LEU A 111 -15.65 3.60 -13.17
CA LEU A 111 -14.80 2.85 -14.09
C LEU A 111 -15.22 3.02 -15.56
N THR A 112 -16.51 3.29 -15.82
CA THR A 112 -17.07 3.47 -17.18
C THR A 112 -16.36 4.52 -18.01
N GLU A 113 -15.69 5.48 -17.37
CA GLU A 113 -14.89 6.50 -18.04
C GLU A 113 -13.67 5.94 -18.78
N ILE A 114 -13.10 4.83 -18.29
CA ILE A 114 -11.90 4.18 -18.85
C ILE A 114 -12.14 2.71 -19.20
N TRP A 115 -13.39 2.26 -19.24
CA TRP A 115 -13.74 0.87 -19.50
C TRP A 115 -13.61 0.53 -20.99
N ALA A 116 -12.79 -0.45 -21.34
CA ALA A 116 -12.67 -0.94 -22.71
C ALA A 116 -13.98 -1.56 -23.23
N ALA A 117 -14.30 -1.26 -24.50
CA ALA A 117 -15.35 -1.98 -25.22
C ALA A 117 -14.88 -3.41 -25.54
N ASP A 118 -15.81 -4.35 -25.52
CA ASP A 118 -15.53 -5.73 -25.91
C ASP A 118 -15.39 -5.80 -27.46
N PRO A 119 -14.23 -6.26 -27.98
CA PRO A 119 -14.02 -6.36 -29.43
C PRO A 119 -14.83 -7.50 -30.09
N GLN A 120 -15.28 -8.48 -29.31
CA GLN A 120 -16.04 -9.63 -29.80
C GLN A 120 -17.55 -9.37 -29.81
N VAL A 121 -18.05 -8.54 -28.89
CA VAL A 121 -19.49 -8.28 -28.75
C VAL A 121 -19.79 -6.77 -28.76
N PRO A 122 -20.33 -6.23 -29.87
CA PRO A 122 -20.69 -4.82 -29.97
C PRO A 122 -21.64 -4.37 -28.85
N GLY A 123 -21.34 -3.22 -28.25
CA GLY A 123 -22.13 -2.63 -27.16
C GLY A 123 -21.82 -3.18 -25.77
N LEU A 124 -21.03 -4.25 -25.65
CA LEU A 124 -20.54 -4.73 -24.36
C LEU A 124 -19.17 -4.14 -24.00
N ARG A 125 -18.82 -4.31 -22.73
CA ARG A 125 -17.52 -3.96 -22.17
C ARG A 125 -16.80 -5.23 -21.76
N VAL A 126 -15.47 -5.22 -21.81
CA VAL A 126 -14.66 -6.36 -21.35
C VAL A 126 -14.92 -6.60 -19.85
N PRO A 127 -15.27 -7.81 -19.39
CA PRO A 127 -15.58 -8.07 -17.99
C PRO A 127 -14.46 -7.63 -17.03
N ALA A 128 -14.81 -6.91 -15.96
CA ALA A 128 -13.85 -6.44 -14.96
C ALA A 128 -13.58 -7.45 -13.84
N ASP A 129 -14.11 -8.67 -13.94
CA ASP A 129 -14.06 -9.70 -12.90
C ASP A 129 -12.61 -10.09 -12.59
N ALA A 130 -11.78 -10.29 -13.61
CA ALA A 130 -10.37 -10.62 -13.43
C ALA A 130 -9.61 -9.53 -12.63
N LEU A 131 -9.94 -8.26 -12.86
CA LEU A 131 -9.34 -7.14 -12.12
C LEU A 131 -9.89 -7.06 -10.69
N THR A 132 -11.19 -7.36 -10.51
CA THR A 132 -11.85 -7.39 -9.20
C THR A 132 -11.30 -8.49 -8.31
N GLU A 133 -11.21 -9.72 -8.83
CA GLU A 133 -10.67 -10.88 -8.13
C GLU A 133 -9.21 -10.66 -7.71
N ASP A 134 -8.39 -10.17 -8.64
CA ASP A 134 -7.00 -9.82 -8.37
C ASP A 134 -6.87 -8.76 -7.28
N GLY A 135 -7.78 -7.79 -7.25
CA GLY A 135 -7.85 -6.76 -6.23
C GLY A 135 -8.26 -7.31 -4.87
N LEU A 136 -9.28 -8.16 -4.81
CA LEU A 136 -9.73 -8.79 -3.56
C LEU A 136 -8.66 -9.68 -2.93
N ARG A 137 -7.81 -10.34 -3.73
CA ARG A 137 -6.63 -11.07 -3.20
C ARG A 137 -5.65 -10.16 -2.46
N LEU A 138 -5.63 -8.85 -2.75
CA LEU A 138 -4.82 -7.90 -1.99
C LEU A 138 -5.40 -7.69 -0.58
N CYS A 139 -6.71 -7.82 -0.37
CA CYS A 139 -7.30 -7.68 0.97
C CYS A 139 -6.87 -8.79 1.97
N GLY A 140 -6.25 -9.88 1.50
CA GLY A 140 -5.71 -10.94 2.35
C GLY A 140 -6.66 -12.10 2.46
#